data_AF-A0A924K2I7-F1
#
_entry.id   AF-A0A924K2I7-F1
#
_cell.length_a   1.000
_cell.length_b   1.000
_cell.length_c   1.000
_cell.angle_alpha   90.00
_cell.angle_beta   90.00
_cell.angle_gamma   90.00
#
_symmetry.space_group_name_H-M   'P 1'
#
loop_
_entity.id
_entity.type
_entity.pdbx_description
1 polymer ?
#
loop_
_entity_poly.entity_id
_entity_poly.type
_entity_poly.pdbx_seq_one_letter_code
_entity_poly.pdbx_strand_id
1 'polypeptide(L)'
;MISRRSLFAQLAGLTLVAACATTASSQELAPIVFVHGNGDTASIWQTTIWRFESNGWPRSRLHAIDVPYPVARDDDAKPQPGRTSAAENAAYLKAEVE
;
A
#
# COMPACT_ATOMS: atom_id res chain seq x y z
N MET A 1 12.71 47.45 9.45
CA MET A 1 13.90 47.21 8.61
C MET A 1 14.38 45.78 8.86
N ILE A 2 14.23 44.88 7.89
CA ILE A 2 14.68 43.49 8.04
C ILE A 2 16.21 43.49 7.89
N SER A 3 16.93 42.99 8.91
CA SER A 3 18.39 42.92 8.91
C SER A 3 18.88 41.74 8.06
N ARG A 4 19.98 41.93 7.32
CA ARG A 4 20.65 40.85 6.55
C ARG A 4 20.94 39.61 7.42
N ARG A 5 21.24 39.81 8.71
CA ARG A 5 21.44 38.72 9.68
C ARG A 5 20.15 37.94 9.97
N SER A 6 19.01 38.62 10.01
CA SER A 6 17.69 37.98 10.18
C SER A 6 17.32 37.15 8.94
N LEU A 7 17.68 37.60 7.74
CA LEU A 7 17.51 36.81 6.51
C LEU A 7 18.33 35.52 6.51
N PHE A 8 19.61 35.57 6.90
CA PHE A 8 20.45 34.37 6.98
C PHE A 8 19.97 33.38 8.05
N ALA A 9 19.52 33.88 9.21
CA ALA A 9 18.97 33.04 10.27
C ALA A 9 17.65 32.36 9.84
N GLN A 10 16.80 33.05 9.09
CA GLN A 10 15.57 32.48 8.53
C GLN A 10 15.84 31.44 7.45
N LEU A 11 16.81 31.68 6.56
CA LEU A 11 17.23 30.69 5.56
C LEU A 11 17.81 29.43 6.24
N ALA A 12 18.67 29.60 7.25
CA ALA A 12 19.24 28.47 7.99
C ALA A 12 18.16 27.64 8.69
N GLY A 13 17.17 28.30 9.33
CA GLY A 13 16.03 27.63 9.95
C GLY A 13 15.20 26.79 8.97
N LEU A 14 14.95 27.30 7.75
CA LEU A 14 14.23 26.55 6.71
C LEU A 14 15.00 25.31 6.23
N THR A 15 16.33 25.37 6.14
CA THR A 15 17.14 24.21 5.73
C THR A 15 17.20 23.10 6.78
N LEU A 16 17.17 23.43 8.07
CA LEU A 16 17.20 22.45 9.16
C LEU A 16 15.88 21.66 9.29
N VAL A 17 14.74 22.27 8.99
CA VAL A 17 13.43 21.59 9.03
C VAL A 17 13.28 20.60 7.86
N ALA A 18 13.82 20.92 6.69
CA ALA A 18 13.80 20.03 5.54
C ALA A 18 14.67 18.77 5.73
N ALA A 19 15.74 18.85 6.51
CA ALA A 19 16.66 17.73 6.75
C ALA A 19 16.07 16.61 7.63
N CYS A 20 15.05 16.90 8.45
CA CYS A 20 14.36 15.89 9.28
C CYS A 20 13.27 15.13 8.51
N ALA A 21 12.92 15.57 7.29
CA ALA A 21 11.95 14.90 6.43
C ALA A 21 12.64 13.84 5.54
N THR A 22 13.54 13.04 6.11
CA THR A 22 14.08 11.83 5.46
C THR A 22 12.92 10.86 5.20
N THR A 23 12.34 10.96 4.00
CA THR A 23 11.51 9.88 3.46
C THR A 23 12.45 8.72 3.14
N ALA A 24 12.06 7.50 3.53
CA ALA A 24 12.79 6.31 3.12
C ALA A 24 12.94 6.33 1.59
N SER A 25 14.12 5.98 1.08
CA SER A 25 14.32 5.84 -0.36
C SER A 25 13.25 4.89 -0.90
N SER A 26 12.50 5.33 -1.92
CA SER A 26 11.37 4.57 -2.49
C SER A 26 11.79 3.18 -3.01
N GLN A 27 13.08 2.98 -3.28
CA GLN A 27 13.66 1.70 -3.67
C GLN A 27 13.86 0.71 -2.52
N GLU A 28 13.91 1.16 -1.27
CA GLU A 28 14.21 0.33 -0.09
C GLU A 28 12.96 -0.31 0.53
N LEU A 29 11.77 0.18 0.19
CA LEU A 29 10.51 -0.35 0.68
C LEU A 29 10.07 -1.60 -0.11
N ALA A 30 9.83 -2.70 0.60
CA ALA A 30 9.24 -3.90 0.02
C ALA A 30 7.82 -3.60 -0.49
N PRO A 31 7.39 -4.15 -1.65
CA PRO A 31 6.00 -4.05 -2.07
C PRO A 31 5.03 -4.62 -1.03
N ILE A 32 3.90 -3.94 -0.81
CA ILE A 32 2.76 -4.45 -0.04
C ILE A 32 1.67 -4.87 -1.02
N VAL A 33 1.19 -6.10 -0.85
CA VAL A 33 0.01 -6.62 -1.55
C VAL A 33 -1.06 -6.89 -0.52
N PHE A 34 -2.17 -6.15 -0.59
CA PHE A 34 -3.38 -6.42 0.17
C PHE A 34 -4.28 -7.38 -0.59
N VAL A 35 -4.69 -8.45 0.09
CA VAL A 35 -5.68 -9.44 -0.38
C VAL A 35 -6.89 -9.32 0.55
N HIS A 36 -8.07 -9.09 -0.03
CA HIS A 36 -9.29 -8.88 0.74
C HIS A 36 -9.82 -10.17 1.38
N GLY A 37 -10.73 -10.02 2.35
CA GLY A 37 -11.40 -11.14 3.02
C GLY A 37 -12.51 -11.79 2.19
N ASN A 38 -13.13 -12.83 2.75
CA ASN A 38 -14.22 -13.55 2.10
C ASN A 38 -15.43 -12.65 1.83
N GLY A 39 -15.81 -12.50 0.55
CA GLY A 39 -16.92 -11.67 0.09
C GLY A 39 -16.63 -10.17 0.03
N ASP A 40 -15.41 -9.74 0.35
CA ASP A 40 -14.98 -8.34 0.28
C ASP A 40 -14.38 -7.99 -1.11
N THR A 41 -13.84 -6.78 -1.21
CA THR A 41 -13.15 -6.21 -2.38
C THR A 41 -11.91 -5.44 -1.94
N ALA A 42 -10.94 -5.25 -2.84
CA ALA A 42 -9.75 -4.41 -2.67
C ALA A 42 -10.06 -2.98 -2.20
N SER A 43 -11.22 -2.43 -2.55
CA SER A 43 -11.58 -1.04 -2.26
C SER A 43 -11.61 -0.70 -0.76
N ILE A 44 -11.81 -1.69 0.12
CA ILE A 44 -11.79 -1.48 1.58
C ILE A 44 -10.41 -1.00 2.08
N TRP A 45 -9.35 -1.23 1.30
CA TRP A 45 -8.00 -0.82 1.65
C TRP A 45 -7.63 0.59 1.19
N GLN A 46 -8.52 1.28 0.46
CA GLN A 46 -8.25 2.59 -0.15
C GLN A 46 -7.74 3.62 0.87
N THR A 47 -8.39 3.71 2.03
CA THR A 47 -7.96 4.69 3.05
C THR A 47 -6.63 4.30 3.71
N THR A 48 -6.27 3.01 3.69
CA THR A 48 -4.98 2.53 4.17
C THR A 48 -3.87 2.88 3.17
N ILE A 49 -4.12 2.76 1.86
CA ILE A 49 -3.22 3.26 0.81
C ILE A 49 -2.88 4.73 1.06
N TRP A 50 -3.89 5.59 1.26
CA TRP A 50 -3.65 7.02 1.50
C TRP A 50 -2.83 7.30 2.77
N ARG A 51 -2.99 6.49 3.81
CA ARG A 51 -2.16 6.58 5.02
C ARG A 51 -0.71 6.24 4.71
N PHE A 52 -0.45 5.18 3.94
CA PHE A 52 0.91 4.85 3.51
C PHE A 52 1.51 5.97 2.64
N GLU A 53 0.77 6.46 1.64
CA GLU A 53 1.23 7.56 0.77
C GLU A 53 1.54 8.83 1.56
N SER A 54 0.71 9.18 2.53
CA SER A 54 0.93 10.33 3.42
C SER A 54 2.19 10.19 4.29
N ASN A 55 2.67 8.95 4.48
CA ASN A 55 3.90 8.63 5.21
C ASN A 55 5.08 8.34 4.26
N GLY A 56 5.00 8.77 3.00
CA GLY A 56 6.11 8.70 2.06
C GLY A 56 6.27 7.37 1.33
N TRP A 57 5.31 6.45 1.43
CA TRP A 57 5.32 5.26 0.59
C TRP A 57 5.04 5.63 -0.87
N PRO A 58 5.85 5.15 -1.83
CA PRO A 58 5.56 5.32 -3.25
C PRO A 58 4.33 4.50 -3.65
N ARG A 59 3.40 5.10 -4.42
CA ARG A 59 2.19 4.43 -4.93
C ARG A 59 2.48 3.11 -5.64
N SER A 60 3.62 3.03 -6.34
CA SER A 60 4.07 1.84 -7.08
C SER A 60 4.47 0.64 -6.21
N ARG A 61 4.55 0.81 -4.88
CA ARG A 61 4.80 -0.28 -3.91
C ARG A 61 3.53 -0.74 -3.20
N LEU A 62 2.37 -0.14 -3.48
CA LEU A 62 1.11 -0.43 -2.81
C LEU A 62 0.15 -1.10 -3.78
N HIS A 63 -0.22 -2.35 -3.54
CA HIS A 63 -1.12 -3.11 -4.39
C HIS A 63 -2.31 -3.59 -3.55
N ALA A 64 -3.51 -3.47 -4.11
CA ALA A 64 -4.72 -4.05 -3.53
C ALA A 64 -5.45 -4.75 -4.68
N ILE A 65 -5.66 -6.06 -4.54
CA ILE A 65 -6.12 -6.92 -5.63
C ILE A 65 -7.51 -7.47 -5.33
N ASP A 66 -8.36 -7.56 -6.34
CA ASP A 66 -9.63 -8.29 -6.26
C ASP A 66 -9.39 -9.72 -6.72
N VAL A 67 -9.72 -10.70 -5.86
CA VAL A 67 -9.62 -12.11 -6.23
C VAL A 67 -10.90 -12.58 -6.94
N PRO A 68 -10.80 -13.41 -8.00
CA PRO A 68 -11.97 -13.95 -8.68
C PRO A 68 -12.85 -14.79 -7.74
N TYR A 69 -14.17 -14.63 -7.88
CA TYR A 69 -15.20 -15.31 -7.07
C TYR A 69 -14.86 -15.25 -5.57
N PRO A 70 -14.97 -14.07 -4.93
CA PRO A 70 -14.36 -13.77 -3.64
C PRO A 70 -15.00 -14.50 -2.45
N VAL A 71 -15.93 -15.42 -2.71
CA VAL A 71 -16.60 -16.23 -1.69
C VAL A 71 -16.06 -17.65 -1.74
N ALA A 72 -15.57 -18.13 -0.60
CA ALA A 72 -15.06 -19.46 -0.39
C ALA A 72 -16.16 -20.52 -0.51
N ARG A 73 -15.77 -21.70 -0.97
CA ARG A 73 -16.67 -22.87 -1.03
C ARG A 73 -17.15 -23.25 0.38
N ASP A 74 -18.36 -23.78 0.47
CA ASP A 74 -18.91 -24.30 1.74
C ASP A 74 -18.13 -25.55 2.20
N ASP A 75 -17.63 -26.33 1.23
CA ASP A 75 -16.71 -27.45 1.41
C ASP A 75 -15.61 -27.35 0.35
N ASP A 76 -14.37 -27.05 0.74
CA ASP A 76 -13.25 -26.78 -0.18
C ASP A 76 -12.96 -27.95 -1.13
N ALA A 77 -13.25 -29.18 -0.70
CA ALA A 77 -13.02 -30.40 -1.46
C ALA A 77 -14.11 -30.65 -2.52
N LYS A 78 -15.23 -29.92 -2.50
CA LYS A 78 -16.35 -30.10 -3.44
C LYS A 78 -16.42 -28.92 -4.42
N PRO A 79 -16.50 -29.16 -5.74
CA PRO A 79 -16.74 -28.09 -6.69
C PRO A 79 -18.04 -27.34 -6.38
N GLN A 80 -17.99 -26.01 -6.40
CA GLN A 80 -19.15 -25.14 -6.19
C GLN A 80 -19.11 -23.98 -7.19
N PRO A 81 -20.08 -23.86 -8.12
CA PRO A 81 -20.12 -22.78 -9.10
C PRO A 81 -20.13 -21.40 -8.45
N GLY A 82 -19.35 -20.47 -9.02
CA GLY A 82 -19.27 -19.09 -8.55
C GLY A 82 -18.50 -18.89 -7.24
N ARG A 83 -17.73 -19.90 -6.80
CA ARG A 83 -16.93 -19.87 -5.57
C ARG A 83 -15.54 -20.48 -5.76
N THR A 84 -14.57 -19.95 -5.02
CA THR A 84 -13.14 -20.26 -5.15
C THR A 84 -12.67 -21.16 -4.01
N SER A 85 -11.81 -22.15 -4.31
CA SER A 85 -11.11 -22.95 -3.29
C SER A 85 -9.89 -22.24 -2.72
N ALA A 86 -9.37 -22.73 -1.60
CA ALA A 86 -8.11 -22.24 -1.04
C ALA A 86 -6.94 -22.37 -2.05
N ALA A 87 -6.89 -23.48 -2.79
CA ALA A 87 -5.84 -23.73 -3.78
C ALA A 87 -5.95 -22.80 -4.99
N GLU A 88 -7.16 -22.54 -5.49
CA GLU A 88 -7.41 -21.60 -6.59
C GLU A 88 -7.08 -20.16 -6.18
N ASN A 89 -7.46 -19.76 -4.95
CA ASN A 89 -7.12 -18.44 -4.40
C ASN A 89 -5.60 -18.25 -4.28
N ALA A 90 -4.90 -19.24 -3.71
CA ALA A 90 -3.45 -19.20 -3.58
C ALA A 90 -2.73 -19.19 -4.93
N ALA A 91 -3.24 -19.93 -5.91
CA ALA A 91 -2.71 -19.93 -7.28
C ALA A 91 -2.87 -18.56 -7.96
N TYR A 92 -4.03 -17.90 -7.78
CA TYR A 92 -4.24 -16.55 -8.29
C TYR A 92 -3.29 -15.54 -7.63
N LEU A 93 -3.18 -15.56 -6.31
CA LEU A 93 -2.24 -14.67 -5.59
C LEU A 93 -0.81 -14.88 -6.07
N LYS A 94 -0.38 -16.14 -6.20
CA LYS A 94 0.95 -16.47 -6.71
C LYS A 94 1.20 -15.85 -8.09
N ALA A 95 0.25 -15.98 -9.02
CA ALA A 95 0.39 -15.45 -10.38
C ALA A 95 0.46 -13.90 -10.43
N GLU A 96 -0.07 -13.21 -9.43
CA GLU A 96 -0.06 -11.74 -9.35
C GLU A 96 1.24 -11.19 -8.74
N VAL A 97 2.04 -12.02 -8.05
CA VAL A 97 3.24 -11.61 -7.31
C VAL A 97 4.54 -12.23 -7.81
N GLU A 98 4.48 -13.17 -8.76
CA GLU A 98 5.65 -13.71 -9.49
C GLU A 98 6.14 -12.74 -10.57
#